data_AF-A0A653D4E2-F1
#
_entry.id   AF-A0A653D4E2-F1
#
_cell.length_a   1.000
_cell.length_b   1.000
_cell.length_c   1.000
_cell.angle_alpha   90.00
_cell.angle_beta   90.00
_cell.angle_gamma   90.00
#
_symmetry.space_group_name_H-M   'P 1'
#
loop_
_entity.id
_entity.type
_entity.pdbx_description
1 polymer ?
#
loop_
_entity_poly.entity_id
_entity_poly.type
_entity_poly.pdbx_seq_one_letter_code
_entity_poly.pdbx_strand_id
1 'polypeptide(L)'
;FQCLDTCIEGTYGNNCKETCLCKNGAKCSHKNGNCFCSKGWKGKYCDKRMCPDGWYGPKCENPCQCSKDYTEMCHPWTGECDCKSGWNSADCSRPCPFLTYGKGCHGICKCLNNAQCSAANGTCICPPGFTGEYCEKNCPYGRFGEDCSHKCDCKNGATCSPETGQCQCLAGWEGQQCDRPCSNSSFGEHCNLKCVCKNGASCNPVNGSCTCGAGYTGEFCENRCQQGYFGINCEQVCQCEDGHSIGCDAITGKCICAAEWKGI
;
A
#
# COMPACT_ATOMS: atom_id res chain seq x y z
N PHE A 1 -18.61 41.35 52.03
CA PHE A 1 -17.71 40.94 50.94
C PHE A 1 -16.60 41.97 50.84
N GLN A 2 -15.41 41.65 51.35
CA GLN A 2 -14.26 42.57 51.31
C GLN A 2 -13.38 42.20 50.09
N CYS A 3 -12.85 43.21 49.41
CA CYS A 3 -11.93 43.06 48.28
C CYS A 3 -10.49 43.14 48.80
N LEU A 4 -9.94 42.02 49.29
CA LEU A 4 -8.63 41.98 49.94
C LEU A 4 -7.49 41.50 49.03
N ASP A 5 -7.80 40.77 47.97
CA ASP A 5 -6.82 40.18 47.06
C ASP A 5 -6.77 40.90 45.69
N THR A 6 -5.59 40.88 45.06
CA THR A 6 -5.43 41.31 43.66
C THR A 6 -5.86 40.23 42.69
N CYS A 7 -6.18 40.63 41.45
CA CYS A 7 -6.48 39.66 40.39
C CYS A 7 -5.35 38.66 40.17
N ILE A 8 -5.72 37.43 39.82
CA ILE A 8 -4.78 36.37 39.48
C ILE A 8 -3.94 36.76 38.26
N GLU A 9 -2.70 36.25 38.20
CA GLU A 9 -1.79 36.54 37.10
C GLU A 9 -2.46 36.20 35.75
N GLY A 10 -2.45 37.16 34.82
CA GLY A 10 -3.13 37.05 33.53
C GLY A 10 -4.55 37.63 33.46
N THR A 11 -5.08 38.18 34.56
CA THR A 11 -6.38 38.87 34.58
C THR A 11 -6.30 40.27 35.17
N TYR A 12 -7.24 41.15 34.80
CA TYR A 12 -7.30 42.53 35.31
C TYR A 12 -8.74 43.10 35.29
N GLY A 13 -8.86 44.35 35.73
CA GLY A 13 -10.11 45.11 35.62
C GLY A 13 -11.12 44.80 36.74
N ASN A 14 -12.34 45.32 36.59
CA ASN A 14 -13.37 45.20 37.63
C ASN A 14 -13.78 43.75 37.84
N ASN A 15 -13.62 43.26 39.08
CA ASN A 15 -13.83 41.86 39.46
C ASN A 15 -12.99 40.87 38.64
N CYS A 16 -11.84 41.29 38.10
CA CYS A 16 -10.89 40.42 37.38
C CYS A 16 -11.50 39.71 36.15
N LYS A 17 -12.48 40.35 35.51
CA LYS A 17 -13.20 39.79 34.35
C LYS A 17 -12.43 39.89 33.03
N GLU A 18 -11.44 40.78 32.96
CA GLU A 18 -10.66 41.00 31.73
C GLU A 18 -9.44 40.08 31.71
N THR A 19 -9.08 39.57 30.54
CA THR A 19 -7.90 38.73 30.34
C THR A 19 -6.78 39.54 29.70
N CYS A 20 -5.56 39.40 30.23
CA CYS A 20 -4.38 40.06 29.69
C CYS A 20 -3.99 39.50 28.32
N LEU A 21 -3.70 40.39 27.37
CA LEU A 21 -3.36 40.04 25.98
C LEU A 21 -1.85 39.97 25.70
N CYS A 22 -1.03 40.06 26.74
CA CYS A 22 0.43 40.11 26.64
C CYS A 22 1.00 38.80 26.04
N LYS A 23 2.01 38.92 25.17
CA LYS A 23 2.66 37.80 24.47
C LYS A 23 4.10 37.59 24.97
N ASN A 24 4.72 36.49 24.52
CA ASN A 24 6.14 36.18 24.75
C ASN A 24 6.55 36.17 26.23
N GLY A 25 5.68 35.63 27.09
CA GLY A 25 5.92 35.50 28.53
C GLY A 25 5.91 36.83 29.30
N ALA A 26 5.40 37.91 28.70
CA ALA A 26 5.26 39.19 29.37
C ALA A 26 4.20 39.16 30.48
N LYS A 27 4.49 39.83 31.61
CA LYS A 27 3.55 39.97 32.73
C LYS A 27 2.62 41.16 32.50
N CYS A 28 1.42 41.13 33.06
CA CYS A 28 0.48 42.24 32.96
C CYS A 28 0.17 42.86 34.32
N SER A 29 -0.15 44.15 34.32
CA SER A 29 -0.67 44.81 35.51
C SER A 29 -2.11 44.35 35.79
N HIS A 30 -2.33 43.82 37.00
CA HIS A 30 -3.67 43.46 37.49
C HIS A 30 -4.65 44.66 37.57
N LYS A 31 -4.14 45.91 37.47
CA LYS A 31 -4.97 47.13 37.55
C LYS A 31 -5.60 47.51 36.22
N ASN A 32 -4.81 47.50 35.14
CA ASN A 32 -5.21 48.07 33.85
C ASN A 32 -4.82 47.22 32.64
N GLY A 33 -4.23 46.04 32.86
CA GLY A 33 -3.87 45.11 31.79
C GLY A 33 -2.63 45.50 30.99
N ASN A 34 -1.91 46.57 31.37
CA ASN A 34 -0.68 46.98 30.67
C ASN A 34 0.40 45.90 30.79
N CYS A 35 1.09 45.64 29.69
CA CYS A 35 2.12 44.61 29.60
C CYS A 35 3.51 45.15 29.99
N PHE A 36 4.21 44.37 30.81
CA PHE A 36 5.62 44.52 31.13
C PHE A 36 6.41 43.48 30.34
N CYS A 37 7.04 43.93 29.26
CA CYS A 37 7.68 43.03 28.30
C CYS A 37 8.93 42.35 28.86
N SER A 38 9.04 41.06 28.59
CA SER A 38 10.28 40.30 28.76
C SER A 38 11.39 40.86 27.87
N LYS A 39 12.65 40.62 28.27
CA LYS A 39 13.82 41.12 27.54
C LYS A 39 13.80 40.67 26.08
N GLY A 40 14.06 41.61 25.17
CA GLY A 40 14.04 41.36 23.71
C GLY A 40 12.70 41.64 23.02
N TRP A 41 11.66 42.02 23.77
CA TRP A 41 10.31 42.26 23.24
C TRP A 41 9.84 43.69 23.52
N LYS A 42 9.01 44.24 22.64
CA LYS A 42 8.45 45.59 22.74
C LYS A 42 7.02 45.67 22.20
N GLY A 43 6.41 46.84 22.36
CA GLY A 43 5.04 47.12 21.91
C GLY A 43 4.02 46.97 23.04
N LYS A 44 2.79 47.43 22.78
CA LYS A 44 1.70 47.44 23.77
C LYS A 44 1.42 46.05 24.36
N TYR A 45 1.54 45.02 23.53
CA TYR A 45 1.26 43.62 23.90
C TYR A 45 2.51 42.74 23.94
N CYS A 46 3.71 43.33 23.84
CA CYS A 46 5.00 42.61 23.81
C CYS A 46 5.10 41.58 22.68
N ASP A 47 4.42 41.85 21.57
CA ASP A 47 4.30 41.03 20.37
C ASP A 47 5.37 41.35 19.33
N LYS A 48 6.07 42.48 19.47
CA LYS A 48 7.09 42.92 18.51
C LYS A 48 8.49 42.62 19.01
N ARG A 49 9.33 42.08 18.13
CA ARG A 49 10.76 41.89 18.40
C ARG A 49 11.44 43.24 18.60
N MET A 50 12.34 43.31 19.57
CA MET A 50 13.16 44.50 19.79
C MET A 50 14.16 44.70 18.65
N CYS A 51 14.81 43.61 18.24
CA CYS A 51 15.80 43.55 17.17
C CYS A 51 15.20 43.11 15.82
N PRO A 52 15.82 43.48 14.69
CA PRO A 52 15.49 42.95 13.37
C PRO A 52 15.68 41.42 13.28
N ASP A 53 15.08 40.81 12.26
CA ASP A 53 15.21 39.36 12.04
C ASP A 53 16.66 38.98 11.71
N GLY A 54 17.12 37.89 12.34
CA GLY A 54 18.50 37.44 12.27
C GLY A 54 19.49 38.14 13.21
N TRP A 55 19.05 39.09 14.04
CA TRP A 55 19.91 39.81 15.00
C TRP A 55 19.36 39.71 16.44
N TYR A 56 20.28 39.73 17.41
CA TYR A 56 19.95 39.67 18.83
C TYR A 56 20.91 40.47 19.73
N GLY A 57 20.52 40.63 20.98
CA GLY A 57 21.31 41.24 22.05
C GLY A 57 20.77 42.61 22.50
N PRO A 58 21.40 43.25 23.49
CA PRO A 58 20.90 44.49 24.08
C PRO A 58 20.88 45.66 23.08
N LYS A 59 21.74 45.62 22.06
CA LYS A 59 21.85 46.62 20.99
C LYS A 59 21.65 46.03 19.58
N CYS A 60 21.20 44.78 19.48
CA CYS A 60 20.99 44.09 18.19
C CYS A 60 22.27 43.97 17.34
N GLU A 61 23.42 43.78 17.99
CA GLU A 61 24.75 43.78 17.36
C GLU A 61 25.25 42.37 17.01
N ASN A 62 24.58 41.31 17.50
CA ASN A 62 25.01 39.93 17.29
C ASN A 62 24.12 39.24 16.23
N PRO A 63 24.70 38.64 15.19
CA PRO A 63 23.95 37.85 14.22
C PRO A 63 23.61 36.46 14.78
N CYS A 64 22.37 36.02 14.55
CA CYS A 64 21.90 34.69 14.93
C CYS A 64 22.63 33.58 14.17
N GLN A 65 23.07 32.55 14.89
CA GLN A 65 23.77 31.38 14.34
C GLN A 65 22.80 30.20 14.17
N CYS A 66 21.62 30.46 13.59
CA CYS A 66 20.57 29.47 13.39
C CYS A 66 20.47 29.07 11.91
N SER A 67 20.06 27.83 11.65
CA SER A 67 19.69 27.36 10.31
C SER A 67 18.48 28.13 9.79
N LYS A 68 18.58 28.76 8.62
CA LYS A 68 17.49 29.58 8.06
C LYS A 68 16.26 28.76 7.68
N ASP A 69 16.46 27.53 7.21
CA ASP A 69 15.37 26.69 6.71
C ASP A 69 14.58 26.02 7.83
N TYR A 70 15.23 25.79 8.98
CA TYR A 70 14.75 24.91 10.04
C TYR A 70 14.56 25.61 11.40
N THR A 71 14.68 26.93 11.44
CA THR A 71 14.41 27.76 12.62
C THR A 71 13.07 28.47 12.44
N GLU A 72 12.21 28.41 13.47
CA GLU A 72 11.01 29.25 13.56
C GLU A 72 11.39 30.68 13.96
N MET A 73 12.23 30.82 14.98
CA MET A 73 12.66 32.11 15.48
C MET A 73 14.00 32.06 16.20
N CYS A 74 14.83 33.07 16.02
CA CYS A 74 15.95 33.35 16.91
C CYS A 74 15.52 34.35 17.98
N HIS A 75 15.72 34.02 19.26
CA HIS A 75 15.30 34.85 20.37
C HIS A 75 16.04 36.22 20.35
N PRO A 76 15.31 37.35 20.33
CA PRO A 76 15.91 38.68 20.07
C PRO A 76 16.85 39.18 21.16
N TRP A 77 16.87 38.56 22.35
CA TRP A 77 17.80 38.94 23.43
C TRP A 77 18.96 37.97 23.59
N THR A 78 18.72 36.66 23.47
CA THR A 78 19.70 35.61 23.83
C THR A 78 20.36 34.98 22.61
N GLY A 79 19.76 35.08 21.43
CA GLY A 79 20.26 34.43 20.21
C GLY A 79 19.90 32.94 20.11
N GLU A 80 19.18 32.40 21.10
CA GLU A 80 18.74 31.00 21.12
C GLU A 80 17.76 30.71 19.98
N CYS A 81 17.95 29.58 19.30
CA CYS A 81 17.15 29.19 18.15
C CYS A 81 15.96 28.32 18.60
N ASP A 82 14.76 28.77 18.28
CA ASP A 82 13.55 27.99 18.38
C ASP A 82 13.37 27.20 17.08
N CYS A 83 13.60 25.88 17.13
CA CYS A 83 13.61 25.02 15.95
C CYS A 83 12.20 24.66 15.47
N LYS A 84 12.05 24.48 14.16
CA LYS A 84 10.87 23.87 13.55
C LYS A 84 10.71 22.44 14.07
N SER A 85 9.46 21.96 14.15
CA SER A 85 9.21 20.57 14.54
C SER A 85 9.94 19.59 13.62
N GLY A 86 10.58 18.57 14.20
CA GLY A 86 11.44 17.65 13.46
C GLY A 86 12.92 18.05 13.38
N TRP A 87 13.28 19.21 13.94
CA TRP A 87 14.66 19.70 14.01
C TRP A 87 15.07 19.97 15.46
N ASN A 88 16.36 19.83 15.71
CA ASN A 88 17.02 19.94 17.01
C ASN A 88 18.44 20.48 16.79
N SER A 89 19.23 20.51 17.87
CA SER A 89 20.52 21.22 18.05
C SER A 89 20.36 22.72 18.29
N ALA A 90 21.40 23.32 18.87
CA ALA A 90 21.40 24.73 19.25
C ALA A 90 21.22 25.68 18.06
N ASP A 91 21.58 25.24 16.85
CA ASP A 91 21.47 25.93 15.57
C ASP A 91 20.37 25.37 14.66
N CYS A 92 19.56 24.41 15.13
CA CYS A 92 18.51 23.75 14.35
C CYS A 92 18.98 23.05 13.06
N SER A 93 20.25 22.67 12.97
CA SER A 93 20.82 22.03 11.77
C SER A 93 20.67 20.51 11.78
N ARG A 94 20.30 19.91 12.91
CA ARG A 94 20.15 18.46 13.05
C ARG A 94 18.68 18.06 13.05
N PRO A 95 18.28 17.03 12.29
CA PRO A 95 16.94 16.48 12.43
C PRO A 95 16.79 15.79 13.79
N CYS A 96 15.55 15.47 14.17
CA CYS A 96 15.29 14.66 15.35
C CYS A 96 16.04 13.32 15.28
N PRO A 97 16.56 12.81 16.42
CA PRO A 97 17.08 11.46 16.52
C PRO A 97 16.06 10.41 16.04
N PHE A 98 16.55 9.24 15.63
CA PHE A 98 15.69 8.13 15.23
C PHE A 98 14.61 7.83 16.27
N LEU A 99 13.39 7.57 15.80
CA LEU A 99 12.20 7.27 16.60
C LEU A 99 11.71 8.41 17.50
N THR A 100 12.17 9.65 17.26
CA THR A 100 11.67 10.83 17.97
C THR A 100 11.09 11.88 17.03
N TYR A 101 10.15 12.68 17.52
CA TYR A 101 9.46 13.67 16.70
C TYR A 101 8.98 14.89 17.50
N GLY A 102 8.51 15.90 16.77
CA GLY A 102 7.87 17.09 17.31
C GLY A 102 8.87 18.18 17.68
N LYS A 103 8.39 19.17 18.44
CA LYS A 103 9.22 20.29 18.90
C LYS A 103 10.17 19.81 20.02
N GLY A 104 11.47 20.03 19.82
CA GLY A 104 12.50 19.55 20.73
C GLY A 104 12.69 18.02 20.76
N CYS A 105 12.04 17.29 19.84
CA CYS A 105 12.17 15.82 19.72
C CYS A 105 11.81 15.04 20.98
N HIS A 106 10.84 15.51 21.76
CA HIS A 106 10.36 14.84 22.96
C HIS A 106 9.30 13.76 22.67
N GLY A 107 8.66 13.79 21.49
CA GLY A 107 7.71 12.76 21.08
C GLY A 107 8.44 11.47 20.70
N ILE A 108 7.86 10.32 21.04
CA ILE A 108 8.42 8.99 20.70
C ILE A 108 7.50 8.31 19.69
N CYS A 109 8.07 7.83 18.59
CA CYS A 109 7.34 7.15 17.54
C CYS A 109 6.86 5.77 17.99
N LYS A 110 5.63 5.40 17.60
CA LYS A 110 4.98 4.13 17.97
C LYS A 110 4.71 3.21 16.77
N CYS A 111 5.29 3.52 15.62
CA CYS A 111 5.05 2.80 14.38
C CYS A 111 5.52 1.34 14.49
N LEU A 112 4.73 0.42 13.96
CA LEU A 112 4.99 -1.02 13.93
C LEU A 112 5.50 -1.46 12.54
N ASN A 113 5.83 -2.75 12.40
CA ASN A 113 6.25 -3.35 11.12
C ASN A 113 7.42 -2.61 10.44
N ASN A 114 8.35 -2.08 11.22
CA ASN A 114 9.50 -1.27 10.76
C ASN A 114 9.11 -0.01 9.97
N ALA A 115 7.91 0.51 10.17
CA ALA A 115 7.45 1.75 9.58
C ALA A 115 8.27 2.95 10.07
N GLN A 116 8.50 3.89 9.16
CA GLN A 116 9.16 5.15 9.47
C GLN A 116 8.15 6.14 10.03
N CYS A 117 8.58 6.98 10.97
CA CYS A 117 7.77 8.09 11.47
C CYS A 117 8.29 9.43 10.96
N SER A 118 7.36 10.34 10.67
CA SER A 118 7.67 11.73 10.41
C SER A 118 8.27 12.39 11.65
N ALA A 119 9.48 12.92 11.53
CA ALA A 119 10.12 13.69 12.60
C ALA A 119 9.33 14.95 13.00
N ALA A 120 8.49 15.48 12.10
CA ALA A 120 7.74 16.71 12.37
C ALA A 120 6.56 16.48 13.33
N ASN A 121 5.78 15.42 13.13
CA ASN A 121 4.49 15.22 13.80
C ASN A 121 4.26 13.78 14.30
N GLY A 122 5.18 12.85 14.03
CA GLY A 122 5.13 11.47 14.52
C GLY A 122 4.21 10.55 13.74
N THR A 123 3.60 11.00 12.64
CA THR A 123 2.76 10.16 11.79
C THR A 123 3.60 9.06 11.15
N CYS A 124 3.06 7.85 11.11
CA CYS A 124 3.73 6.71 10.48
C CYS A 124 3.50 6.72 8.97
N ILE A 125 4.54 6.34 8.23
CA ILE A 125 4.49 6.03 6.81
C ILE A 125 4.57 4.51 6.71
N CYS A 126 3.46 3.86 6.34
CA CYS A 126 3.38 2.41 6.43
C CYS A 126 4.05 1.74 5.25
N PRO A 127 4.93 0.75 5.50
CA PRO A 127 5.57 0.02 4.43
C PRO A 127 4.54 -0.72 3.57
N PRO A 128 4.91 -1.10 2.33
CA PRO A 128 4.03 -1.88 1.47
C PRO A 128 3.44 -3.09 2.20
N GLY A 129 2.13 -3.28 2.06
CA GLY A 129 1.41 -4.38 2.71
C GLY A 129 0.78 -4.03 4.05
N PHE A 130 1.03 -2.83 4.60
CA PHE A 130 0.50 -2.40 5.89
C PHE A 130 -0.23 -1.06 5.83
N THR A 131 -1.13 -0.85 6.80
CA THR A 131 -1.92 0.37 6.99
C THR A 131 -2.33 0.51 8.46
N GLY A 132 -3.01 1.61 8.81
CA GLY A 132 -3.38 1.96 10.17
C GLY A 132 -2.58 3.15 10.70
N GLU A 133 -2.98 3.66 11.87
CA GLU A 133 -2.32 4.83 12.48
C GLU A 133 -0.87 4.52 12.85
N TYR A 134 -0.60 3.28 13.26
CA TYR A 134 0.72 2.78 13.64
C TYR A 134 1.21 1.67 12.72
N CYS A 135 0.62 1.53 11.53
CA CYS A 135 0.93 0.47 10.57
C CYS A 135 0.70 -0.94 11.12
N GLU A 136 -0.27 -1.08 12.02
CA GLU A 136 -0.56 -2.32 12.75
C GLU A 136 -1.42 -3.31 11.96
N LYS A 137 -2.03 -2.87 10.85
CA LYS A 137 -2.97 -3.67 10.06
C LYS A 137 -2.33 -4.07 8.74
N ASN A 138 -2.61 -5.28 8.28
CA ASN A 138 -2.31 -5.68 6.92
C ASN A 138 -3.22 -4.94 5.93
N CYS A 139 -2.80 -4.86 4.67
CA CYS A 139 -3.65 -4.29 3.64
C CYS A 139 -4.99 -5.01 3.53
N PRO A 140 -6.09 -4.25 3.36
CA PRO A 140 -7.38 -4.85 3.09
C PRO A 140 -7.34 -5.58 1.74
N TYR A 141 -8.21 -6.58 1.60
CA TYR A 141 -8.34 -7.34 0.36
C TYR A 141 -8.54 -6.43 -0.85
N GLY A 142 -7.81 -6.71 -1.94
CA GLY A 142 -7.91 -5.93 -3.17
C GLY A 142 -7.09 -4.64 -3.18
N ARG A 143 -6.19 -4.43 -2.19
CA ARG A 143 -5.29 -3.29 -2.13
C ARG A 143 -3.84 -3.67 -1.86
N PHE A 144 -2.91 -2.82 -2.29
CA PHE A 144 -1.48 -3.05 -2.12
C PHE A 144 -0.67 -1.75 -2.06
N GLY A 145 0.61 -1.89 -1.73
CA GLY A 145 1.60 -0.80 -1.73
C GLY A 145 1.63 -0.01 -0.42
N GLU A 146 2.36 1.11 -0.43
CA GLU A 146 2.48 2.04 0.70
C GLU A 146 1.09 2.54 1.12
N ASP A 147 0.81 2.45 2.42
CA ASP A 147 -0.50 2.75 3.02
C ASP A 147 -1.70 2.07 2.34
N CYS A 148 -1.47 1.00 1.57
CA CYS A 148 -2.48 0.32 0.76
C CYS A 148 -3.22 1.30 -0.18
N SER A 149 -2.48 2.25 -0.73
CA SER A 149 -3.01 3.33 -1.56
C SER A 149 -3.45 2.85 -2.95
N HIS A 150 -2.91 1.72 -3.43
CA HIS A 150 -3.24 1.15 -4.73
C HIS A 150 -4.31 0.05 -4.65
N LYS A 151 -5.06 -0.13 -5.74
CA LYS A 151 -6.05 -1.20 -5.92
C LYS A 151 -5.47 -2.29 -6.81
N CYS A 152 -5.70 -3.55 -6.46
CA CYS A 152 -5.38 -4.69 -7.33
C CYS A 152 -6.18 -4.58 -8.64
N ASP A 153 -5.56 -4.89 -9.78
CA ASP A 153 -6.22 -5.00 -11.09
C ASP A 153 -6.15 -6.44 -11.63
N CYS A 154 -6.57 -7.39 -10.79
CA CYS A 154 -6.61 -8.80 -11.14
C CYS A 154 -8.00 -9.18 -11.66
N LYS A 155 -8.05 -10.02 -12.69
CA LYS A 155 -9.26 -10.52 -13.33
C LYS A 155 -9.59 -11.93 -12.83
N ASN A 156 -10.75 -12.43 -13.22
CA ASN A 156 -11.18 -13.81 -13.00
C ASN A 156 -11.13 -14.28 -11.53
N GLY A 157 -11.41 -13.38 -10.59
CA GLY A 157 -11.47 -13.68 -9.15
C GLY A 157 -10.12 -13.82 -8.46
N ALA A 158 -9.01 -13.49 -9.16
CA ALA A 158 -7.68 -13.52 -8.59
C ALA A 158 -7.47 -12.47 -7.48
N THR A 159 -6.63 -12.82 -6.51
CA THR A 159 -6.12 -11.92 -5.47
C THR A 159 -4.83 -11.26 -5.93
N CYS A 160 -4.33 -10.26 -5.18
CA CYS A 160 -3.00 -9.72 -5.41
C CYS A 160 -2.18 -9.65 -4.13
N SER A 161 -0.86 -9.69 -4.30
CA SER A 161 0.09 -9.46 -3.22
C SER A 161 -0.13 -8.08 -2.60
N PRO A 162 -0.29 -7.97 -1.27
CA PRO A 162 -0.49 -6.69 -0.59
C PRO A 162 0.77 -5.79 -0.65
N GLU A 163 1.94 -6.36 -0.92
CA GLU A 163 3.19 -5.61 -1.05
C GLU A 163 3.41 -5.09 -2.48
N THR A 164 3.29 -5.98 -3.47
CA THR A 164 3.72 -5.70 -4.85
C THR A 164 2.58 -5.47 -5.83
N GLY A 165 1.35 -5.85 -5.47
CA GLY A 165 0.20 -5.81 -6.38
C GLY A 165 0.19 -6.94 -7.42
N GLN A 166 1.15 -7.87 -7.38
CA GLN A 166 1.21 -8.98 -8.31
C GLN A 166 0.03 -9.93 -8.11
N CYS A 167 -0.69 -10.23 -9.19
CA CYS A 167 -1.85 -11.12 -9.13
C CYS A 167 -1.44 -12.57 -8.89
N GLN A 168 -2.20 -13.26 -8.04
CA GLN A 168 -2.14 -14.71 -7.85
C GLN A 168 -3.27 -15.35 -8.66
N CYS A 169 -2.92 -15.97 -9.78
CA CYS A 169 -3.90 -16.46 -10.74
C CYS A 169 -4.48 -17.79 -10.28
N LEU A 170 -5.81 -17.85 -10.24
CA LEU A 170 -6.53 -19.09 -10.03
C LEU A 170 -6.24 -20.09 -11.16
N ALA A 171 -6.46 -21.37 -10.87
CA ALA A 171 -6.27 -22.43 -11.83
C ALA A 171 -7.02 -22.19 -13.14
N GLY A 172 -6.32 -22.37 -14.26
CA GLY A 172 -6.86 -22.11 -15.60
C GLY A 172 -6.56 -20.71 -16.16
N TRP A 173 -5.91 -19.83 -15.39
CA TRP A 173 -5.57 -18.48 -15.80
C TRP A 173 -4.09 -18.15 -15.62
N GLU A 174 -3.57 -17.30 -16.49
CA GLU A 174 -2.21 -16.76 -16.49
C GLU A 174 -2.19 -15.28 -16.94
N GLY A 175 -1.00 -14.70 -16.98
CA GLY A 175 -0.79 -13.29 -17.29
C GLY A 175 -0.66 -12.43 -16.02
N GLN A 176 -0.19 -11.19 -16.20
CA GLN A 176 0.04 -10.27 -15.08
C GLN A 176 -1.27 -9.89 -14.36
N GLN A 177 -2.39 -9.90 -15.08
CA GLN A 177 -3.71 -9.61 -14.56
C GLN A 177 -4.60 -10.85 -14.42
N CYS A 178 -4.07 -12.05 -14.69
CA CYS A 178 -4.86 -13.30 -14.74
C CYS A 178 -6.02 -13.23 -15.73
N ASP A 179 -5.84 -12.53 -16.84
CA ASP A 179 -6.84 -12.25 -17.88
C ASP A 179 -6.78 -13.24 -19.05
N ARG A 180 -5.72 -14.04 -19.13
CA ARG A 180 -5.52 -15.04 -20.19
C ARG A 180 -5.79 -16.45 -19.70
N PRO A 181 -6.56 -17.26 -20.42
CA PRO A 181 -6.71 -18.68 -20.09
C PRO A 181 -5.42 -19.45 -20.38
N CYS A 182 -5.21 -20.58 -19.69
CA CYS A 182 -4.10 -21.46 -20.01
C CYS A 182 -4.16 -21.96 -21.45
N SER A 183 -2.99 -22.16 -22.04
CA SER A 183 -2.85 -22.86 -23.32
C SER A 183 -3.32 -24.31 -23.21
N ASN A 184 -3.64 -24.95 -24.35
CA ASN A 184 -3.98 -26.39 -24.37
C ASN A 184 -2.82 -27.32 -23.92
N SER A 185 -1.63 -26.77 -23.65
CA SER A 185 -0.45 -27.50 -23.18
C SER A 185 -0.17 -27.32 -21.69
N SER A 186 -0.96 -26.51 -20.98
CA SER A 186 -0.74 -26.17 -19.58
C SER A 186 -2.04 -26.08 -18.77
N PHE A 187 -1.93 -26.27 -17.47
CA PHE A 187 -3.06 -26.20 -16.55
C PHE A 187 -2.63 -25.81 -15.12
N GLY A 188 -3.60 -25.63 -14.23
CA GLY A 188 -3.37 -25.32 -12.82
C GLY A 188 -3.15 -23.83 -12.57
N GLU A 189 -2.76 -23.47 -11.34
CA GLU A 189 -2.48 -22.09 -10.95
C GLU A 189 -1.32 -21.53 -11.77
N HIS A 190 -1.50 -20.31 -12.27
CA HIS A 190 -0.57 -19.66 -13.19
C HIS A 190 -0.19 -20.49 -14.44
N CYS A 191 -0.95 -21.55 -14.75
CA CYS A 191 -0.64 -22.50 -15.82
C CYS A 191 0.76 -23.13 -15.71
N ASN A 192 1.26 -23.32 -14.48
CA ASN A 192 2.60 -23.84 -14.23
C ASN A 192 2.73 -25.37 -14.42
N LEU A 193 1.61 -26.09 -14.57
CA LEU A 193 1.60 -27.53 -14.82
C LEU A 193 1.44 -27.82 -16.30
N LYS A 194 2.05 -28.90 -16.79
CA LYS A 194 1.99 -29.29 -18.21
C LYS A 194 0.97 -30.39 -18.45
N CYS A 195 0.17 -30.22 -19.49
CA CYS A 195 -0.76 -31.24 -19.95
C CYS A 195 0.00 -32.39 -20.62
N VAL A 196 -0.45 -33.63 -20.36
CA VAL A 196 0.15 -34.86 -20.90
C VAL A 196 -0.72 -35.55 -21.96
N CYS A 197 -1.85 -34.93 -22.32
CA CYS A 197 -2.80 -35.42 -23.31
C CYS A 197 -2.12 -35.74 -24.65
N LYS A 198 -2.54 -36.85 -25.27
CA LYS A 198 -2.01 -37.37 -26.54
C LYS A 198 -3.00 -37.16 -27.68
N ASN A 199 -2.52 -37.38 -28.90
CA ASN A 199 -3.36 -37.45 -30.11
C ASN A 199 -4.25 -36.21 -30.35
N GLY A 200 -3.74 -35.02 -29.99
CA GLY A 200 -4.47 -33.76 -30.19
C GLY A 200 -5.66 -33.56 -29.26
N ALA A 201 -5.76 -34.33 -28.17
CA ALA A 201 -6.81 -34.18 -27.18
C ALA A 201 -6.80 -32.79 -26.51
N SER A 202 -7.99 -32.34 -26.10
CA SER A 202 -8.15 -31.06 -25.40
C SER A 202 -7.85 -31.24 -23.92
N CYS A 203 -7.04 -30.35 -23.36
CA CYS A 203 -6.69 -30.36 -21.95
C CYS A 203 -7.55 -29.38 -21.17
N ASN A 204 -8.08 -29.81 -20.03
CA ASN A 204 -8.79 -28.92 -19.12
C ASN A 204 -7.77 -27.99 -18.42
N PRO A 205 -7.92 -26.66 -18.55
CA PRO A 205 -6.93 -25.70 -18.05
C PRO A 205 -6.91 -25.61 -16.51
N VAL A 206 -7.95 -26.10 -15.82
CA VAL A 206 -8.04 -26.05 -14.35
C VAL A 206 -7.33 -27.25 -13.73
N ASN A 207 -7.64 -28.46 -14.18
CA ASN A 207 -7.22 -29.70 -13.52
C ASN A 207 -6.37 -30.65 -14.38
N GLY A 208 -6.16 -30.33 -15.66
CA GLY A 208 -5.31 -31.11 -16.57
C GLY A 208 -5.97 -32.34 -17.19
N SER A 209 -7.26 -32.60 -16.93
CA SER A 209 -7.95 -33.76 -17.49
C SER A 209 -8.06 -33.68 -19.02
N CYS A 210 -7.90 -34.80 -19.71
CA CYS A 210 -7.95 -34.87 -21.17
C CYS A 210 -9.35 -35.20 -21.66
N THR A 211 -9.81 -34.49 -22.69
CA THR A 211 -11.01 -34.82 -23.46
C THR A 211 -10.59 -35.35 -24.82
N CYS A 212 -10.88 -36.62 -25.07
CA CYS A 212 -10.45 -37.31 -26.27
C CYS A 212 -11.27 -36.91 -27.49
N GLY A 213 -10.58 -36.67 -28.61
CA GLY A 213 -11.23 -36.54 -29.91
C GLY A 213 -11.79 -37.89 -30.38
N ALA A 214 -12.64 -37.86 -31.40
CA ALA A 214 -13.14 -39.07 -32.02
C ALA A 214 -12.00 -39.99 -32.49
N GLY A 215 -12.16 -41.30 -32.31
CA GLY A 215 -11.15 -42.29 -32.65
C GLY A 215 -10.14 -42.62 -31.56
N TYR A 216 -10.20 -41.94 -30.40
CA TYR A 216 -9.28 -42.15 -29.27
C TYR A 216 -10.01 -42.28 -27.93
N THR A 217 -9.39 -42.99 -26.99
CA THR A 217 -9.86 -43.23 -25.62
C THR A 217 -8.67 -43.43 -24.66
N GLY A 218 -8.94 -43.56 -23.36
CA GLY A 218 -7.94 -43.62 -22.29
C GLY A 218 -7.84 -42.32 -21.49
N GLU A 219 -7.15 -42.35 -20.35
CA GLU A 219 -7.01 -41.21 -19.44
C GLU A 219 -6.30 -40.01 -20.09
N PHE A 220 -5.31 -40.29 -20.94
CA PHE A 220 -4.54 -39.30 -21.68
C PHE A 220 -4.81 -39.36 -23.18
N CYS A 221 -5.87 -40.04 -23.60
CA CYS A 221 -6.25 -40.26 -25.00
C CYS A 221 -5.16 -40.97 -25.82
N GLU A 222 -4.39 -41.85 -25.18
CA GLU A 222 -3.27 -42.57 -25.75
C GLU A 222 -3.68 -43.76 -26.62
N ASN A 223 -4.90 -44.28 -26.42
CA ASN A 223 -5.38 -45.48 -27.10
C ASN A 223 -6.26 -45.11 -28.29
N ARG A 224 -6.00 -45.69 -29.46
CA ARG A 224 -6.94 -45.64 -30.60
C ARG A 224 -8.11 -46.59 -30.32
N CYS A 225 -9.29 -46.29 -30.86
CA CYS A 225 -10.43 -47.19 -30.73
C CYS A 225 -10.09 -48.62 -31.17
N GLN A 226 -10.53 -49.59 -30.36
CA GLN A 226 -10.44 -50.99 -30.72
C GLN A 226 -11.23 -51.26 -31.99
N GLN A 227 -10.79 -52.28 -32.73
CA GLN A 227 -11.43 -52.65 -33.99
C GLN A 227 -12.91 -52.96 -33.75
N GLY A 228 -13.78 -52.40 -34.59
CA GLY A 228 -15.23 -52.48 -34.44
C GLY A 228 -15.86 -51.33 -33.64
N TYR A 229 -15.07 -50.39 -33.12
CA TYR A 229 -15.58 -49.20 -32.42
C TYR A 229 -15.04 -47.91 -33.04
N PHE A 230 -15.83 -46.84 -32.97
CA PHE A 230 -15.50 -45.53 -33.50
C PHE A 230 -16.15 -44.37 -32.70
N GLY A 231 -15.84 -43.14 -33.09
CA GLY A 231 -16.44 -41.93 -32.52
C GLY A 231 -15.77 -41.44 -31.24
N ILE A 232 -16.41 -40.50 -30.55
CA ILE A 232 -15.90 -39.94 -29.28
C ILE A 232 -15.92 -41.03 -28.21
N ASN A 233 -14.84 -41.15 -27.44
CA ASN A 233 -14.62 -42.19 -26.43
C ASN A 233 -14.75 -43.65 -26.93
N CYS A 234 -14.84 -43.88 -28.24
CA CYS A 234 -15.05 -45.19 -28.84
C CYS A 234 -16.36 -45.89 -28.42
N GLU A 235 -17.41 -45.13 -28.13
CA GLU A 235 -18.69 -45.68 -27.66
C GLU A 235 -19.59 -46.20 -28.79
N GLN A 236 -19.27 -45.91 -30.05
CA GLN A 236 -20.09 -46.31 -31.20
C GLN A 236 -19.56 -47.60 -31.83
N VAL A 237 -20.46 -48.51 -32.18
CA VAL A 237 -20.11 -49.80 -32.82
C VAL A 237 -20.21 -49.67 -34.34
N CYS A 238 -19.20 -50.16 -35.05
CA CYS A 238 -19.16 -50.14 -36.50
C CYS A 238 -20.20 -51.10 -37.10
N GLN A 239 -21.01 -50.58 -38.02
CA GLN A 239 -22.04 -51.34 -38.73
C GLN A 239 -21.51 -51.73 -40.12
N CYS A 240 -20.53 -52.62 -40.16
CA CYS A 240 -19.93 -53.11 -41.40
C CYS A 240 -20.28 -54.58 -41.61
N GLU A 241 -20.48 -54.99 -42.86
CA GLU A 241 -20.76 -56.39 -43.19
C GLU A 241 -19.48 -57.24 -43.02
N ASP A 242 -19.61 -58.33 -42.28
CA ASP A 242 -18.53 -59.27 -42.03
C ASP A 242 -18.12 -59.96 -43.34
N GLY A 243 -16.81 -59.96 -43.64
CA GLY A 243 -16.25 -60.55 -44.87
C GLY A 243 -16.19 -59.63 -46.09
N HIS A 244 -16.96 -58.53 -46.11
CA HIS A 244 -16.86 -57.48 -47.14
C HIS A 244 -16.02 -56.26 -46.67
N SER A 245 -15.71 -56.21 -45.39
CA SER A 245 -14.93 -55.15 -44.75
C SER A 245 -13.81 -55.72 -43.89
N ILE A 246 -12.70 -54.99 -43.79
CA ILE A 246 -11.57 -55.31 -42.89
C ILE A 246 -11.60 -54.49 -41.59
N GLY A 247 -12.63 -53.66 -41.42
CA GLY A 247 -12.82 -52.78 -40.28
C GLY A 247 -13.49 -51.47 -40.68
N CYS A 248 -13.42 -50.50 -39.79
CA CYS A 248 -13.96 -49.15 -39.97
C CYS A 248 -12.92 -48.11 -39.56
N ASP A 249 -13.05 -46.92 -40.12
CA ASP A 249 -12.30 -45.77 -39.67
C ASP A 249 -12.72 -45.39 -38.23
N ALA A 250 -11.75 -45.29 -37.33
CA ALA A 250 -12.01 -45.07 -35.90
C ALA A 250 -12.64 -43.69 -35.61
N ILE A 251 -12.48 -42.73 -36.51
CA ILE A 251 -13.00 -41.36 -36.32
C ILE A 251 -14.44 -41.27 -36.86
N THR A 252 -14.65 -41.73 -38.08
CA THR A 252 -15.89 -41.52 -38.85
C THR A 252 -16.82 -42.73 -38.85
N GLY A 253 -16.33 -43.93 -38.50
CA GLY A 253 -17.07 -45.19 -38.59
C GLY A 253 -17.22 -45.72 -40.00
N LYS A 254 -16.65 -45.05 -41.01
CA LYS A 254 -16.75 -45.47 -42.42
C LYS A 254 -16.05 -46.82 -42.61
N CYS A 255 -16.76 -47.79 -43.16
CA CYS A 255 -16.21 -49.12 -43.42
C CYS A 255 -15.05 -49.05 -44.42
N ILE A 256 -14.00 -49.82 -44.12
CA ILE A 256 -12.85 -50.03 -44.99
C ILE A 256 -13.11 -51.35 -45.72
N CYS A 257 -13.44 -51.24 -47.01
CA CYS A 257 -13.78 -52.39 -47.84
C CYS A 257 -12.58 -53.35 -48.00
N ALA A 258 -12.87 -54.65 -47.95
CA ALA A 258 -11.89 -55.67 -48.30
C ALA A 258 -11.55 -55.60 -49.81
N ALA A 259 -10.46 -56.25 -50.22
CA ALA A 259 -10.10 -56.34 -51.64
C ALA A 259 -11.30 -56.87 -52.45
N GLU A 260 -11.54 -56.30 -53.63
CA GLU A 260 -12.68 -56.59 -54.52
C GLU A 260 -14.05 -56.00 -54.12
N TRP A 261 -14.15 -55.31 -52.97
CA TRP A 261 -15.36 -54.61 -52.53
C TRP A 261 -15.21 -53.09 -52.64
N LYS A 262 -16.31 -52.39 -52.93
CA LYS A 262 -16.36 -50.91 -52.93
C LYS A 262 -17.51 -50.39 -52.08
N GLY A 263 -17.31 -49.22 -51.48
CA GLY A 263 -18.37 -48.50 -50.75
C GLY A 263 -19.46 -48.00 -51.69
N ILE A 264 -20.62 -47.70 -51.11
CA ILE A 264 -21.75 -47.02 -51.76
C ILE A 264 -21.50 -45.51 -51.72
#